data_AF-A0A0V0ZU22-F1
#
_entry.id   AF-A0A0V0ZU22-F1
#
_cell.length_a   1.000
_cell.length_b   1.000
_cell.length_c   1.000
_cell.angle_alpha   90.00
_cell.angle_beta   90.00
_cell.angle_gamma   90.00
#
_symmetry.space_group_name_H-M   'P 1'
#
loop_
_entity.id
_entity.type
_entity.pdbx_description
1 polymer ?
#
loop_
_entity_poly.entity_id
_entity_poly.type
_entity_poly.pdbx_seq_one_letter_code
_entity_poly.pdbx_strand_id
1 'polypeptide(L)'
;MLLSLTCQQIVYQVKVKLSAIIDDTGLRVNWHPPNFAMVHKVAIVGGGSWGSALSVIVGESVERKKHLFDTSVKLWLLREEVNGEDLAELINRQHENVKYLPGIQLPRNIVNQN
;
A
#
# COMPACT_ATOMS: atom_id res chain seq x y z
N MET A 1 0.25 17.83 -18.19
CA MET A 1 0.61 16.71 -19.09
C MET A 1 1.87 15.95 -18.67
N LEU A 2 2.93 16.61 -18.14
CA LEU A 2 4.14 15.92 -17.65
C LEU A 2 4.00 15.24 -16.27
N LEU A 3 3.04 15.65 -15.43
CA LEU A 3 2.75 15.04 -14.12
C LEU A 3 2.02 13.67 -14.21
N SER A 4 1.28 13.39 -15.29
CA SER A 4 0.57 12.11 -15.44
C SER A 4 1.47 11.02 -16.03
N LEU A 5 2.40 11.39 -16.92
CA LEU A 5 3.36 10.45 -17.50
C LEU A 5 4.39 9.99 -16.48
N THR A 6 4.87 10.87 -15.59
CA THR A 6 5.73 10.43 -14.46
C THR A 6 4.98 9.51 -13.52
N CYS A 7 3.71 9.79 -13.20
CA CYS A 7 2.90 8.93 -12.35
C CYS A 7 2.68 7.53 -12.97
N GLN A 8 2.36 7.45 -14.27
CA GLN A 8 2.22 6.17 -14.98
C GLN A 8 3.54 5.41 -15.10
N GLN A 9 4.64 6.09 -15.42
CA GLN A 9 5.97 5.48 -15.47
C GLN A 9 6.38 4.96 -14.09
N ILE A 10 6.06 5.70 -13.02
CA ILE A 10 6.29 5.30 -11.63
C ILE A 10 5.46 4.07 -11.28
N VAL A 11 4.15 4.06 -11.56
CA VAL A 11 3.29 2.89 -11.30
C VAL A 11 3.79 1.65 -12.06
N TYR A 12 4.23 1.82 -13.31
CA TYR A 12 4.81 0.73 -14.10
C TYR A 12 6.14 0.23 -13.52
N GLN A 13 7.03 1.14 -13.12
CA GLN A 13 8.30 0.80 -12.49
C GLN A 13 8.11 0.16 -11.10
N VAL A 14 7.12 0.59 -10.31
CA VAL A 14 6.75 -0.09 -9.04
C VAL A 14 6.20 -1.48 -9.32
N LYS A 15 5.33 -1.65 -10.33
CA LYS A 15 4.75 -2.94 -10.67
C LYS A 15 5.82 -3.95 -11.09
N VAL A 16 6.81 -3.53 -11.89
CA VAL A 16 7.96 -4.35 -12.31
C VAL A 16 8.93 -4.63 -11.16
N LYS A 17 9.23 -3.64 -10.31
CA LYS A 17 10.17 -3.81 -9.20
C LYS A 17 9.56 -4.60 -8.04
N LEU A 18 8.25 -4.54 -7.84
CA LEU A 18 7.55 -5.32 -6.82
C LEU A 18 7.27 -6.75 -7.29
N SER A 19 7.03 -7.01 -8.57
CA SER A 19 7.01 -8.40 -9.07
C SER A 19 8.37 -9.08 -8.86
N ALA A 20 9.48 -8.34 -8.99
CA ALA A 20 10.81 -8.87 -8.65
C ALA A 20 11.02 -9.12 -7.14
N ILE A 21 10.43 -8.30 -6.26
CA ILE A 21 10.46 -8.51 -4.80
C ILE A 21 9.56 -9.69 -4.38
N ILE A 22 8.47 -9.92 -5.10
CA ILE A 22 7.51 -10.99 -4.81
C ILE A 22 7.94 -12.33 -5.43
N ASP A 23 8.67 -12.34 -6.56
CA ASP A 23 8.95 -13.57 -7.31
C ASP A 23 10.40 -14.12 -7.30
N ASP A 24 11.44 -13.45 -6.80
CA ASP A 24 12.79 -14.10 -6.85
C ASP A 24 13.82 -13.65 -5.81
N THR A 25 13.50 -13.81 -4.53
CA THR A 25 14.57 -14.01 -3.55
C THR A 25 14.50 -15.42 -3.00
N GLY A 26 15.24 -16.33 -3.66
CA GLY A 26 15.69 -17.60 -3.08
C GLY A 26 16.52 -17.44 -1.78
N LEU A 27 16.46 -16.28 -1.12
CA LEU A 27 16.88 -16.08 0.26
C LEU A 27 15.83 -16.70 1.17
N ARG A 28 15.98 -18.00 1.42
CA ARG A 28 15.36 -18.68 2.56
C ARG A 28 15.88 -18.02 3.84
N VAL A 29 15.21 -16.97 4.29
CA VAL A 29 15.16 -16.67 5.72
C VAL A 29 14.56 -17.90 6.39
N ASN A 30 15.34 -18.60 7.23
CA ASN A 30 14.89 -19.75 7.99
C ASN A 30 13.86 -19.30 9.04
N TRP A 31 12.64 -19.05 8.56
CA TRP A 31 11.50 -18.70 9.37
C TRP A 31 10.74 -20.00 9.66
N HIS A 32 10.79 -20.45 10.91
CA HIS A 32 9.93 -21.52 11.40
C HIS A 32 8.73 -20.87 12.09
N PRO A 33 7.54 -20.83 11.47
CA PRO A 33 6.38 -20.29 12.15
C PRO A 33 6.03 -21.19 13.35
N PRO A 34 5.75 -20.63 14.54
CA PRO A 34 5.18 -21.41 15.64
C PRO A 34 3.83 -21.97 15.17
N ASN A 35 3.52 -23.19 15.60
CA ASN A 35 2.44 -24.04 15.12
C ASN A 35 1.04 -23.45 15.44
N PHE A 36 0.64 -22.41 14.70
CA PHE A 36 -0.70 -21.86 14.52
C PHE A 36 -0.73 -21.26 13.11
N ALA A 37 -1.81 -21.47 12.36
CA ALA A 37 -2.01 -20.91 11.02
C ALA A 37 -2.11 -19.36 11.08
N MET A 38 -0.97 -18.68 11.23
CA MET A 38 -0.88 -17.24 11.38
C MET A 38 -0.64 -16.61 10.00
N VAL A 39 -1.66 -15.95 9.47
CA VAL A 39 -1.51 -15.09 8.30
C VAL A 39 -0.65 -13.87 8.65
N HIS A 40 0.17 -13.42 7.70
CA HIS A 40 1.08 -12.30 7.89
C HIS A 40 0.30 -10.98 7.84
N LYS A 41 0.59 -10.09 8.80
CA LYS A 41 0.03 -8.73 8.81
C LYS A 41 0.95 -7.79 8.04
N VAL A 42 0.37 -6.91 7.24
CA VAL A 42 1.12 -5.97 6.38
C VAL A 42 0.85 -4.53 6.82
N ALA A 43 1.90 -3.72 6.84
CA ALA A 43 1.82 -2.29 7.08
C ALA A 43 2.72 -1.54 6.08
N ILE A 44 2.26 -0.38 5.65
CA ILE A 44 2.97 0.56 4.78
C ILE A 44 3.27 1.80 5.62
N VAL A 45 4.54 2.17 5.70
CA VAL A 45 4.99 3.33 6.47
C VAL A 45 5.37 4.45 5.51
N GLY A 46 4.59 5.54 5.53
CA GLY A 46 4.71 6.68 4.65
C GLY A 46 3.68 6.66 3.51
N GLY A 47 3.03 7.79 3.26
CA GLY A 47 2.05 7.94 2.18
C GLY A 47 2.21 9.20 1.35
N GLY A 48 3.46 9.53 1.01
CA GLY A 48 3.72 10.33 -0.18
C GLY A 48 3.28 9.61 -1.46
N SER A 49 3.62 10.16 -2.63
CA SER A 49 3.13 9.61 -3.91
C SER A 49 3.52 8.13 -4.12
N TRP A 50 4.75 7.77 -3.74
CA TRP A 50 5.22 6.38 -3.84
C TRP A 50 4.54 5.44 -2.83
N GLY A 51 4.35 5.87 -1.58
CA GLY A 51 3.65 5.07 -0.57
C GLY A 51 2.18 4.82 -0.94
N SER A 52 1.53 5.82 -1.54
CA SER A 52 0.15 5.71 -2.01
C SER A 52 0.04 4.75 -3.20
N ALA A 53 0.94 4.85 -4.19
CA ALA A 53 0.97 3.92 -5.31
C ALA A 53 1.27 2.48 -4.86
N LEU A 54 2.19 2.31 -3.91
CA LEU A 54 2.48 1.00 -3.32
C LEU A 54 1.25 0.43 -2.58
N SER A 55 0.47 1.28 -1.90
CA SER A 55 -0.75 0.87 -1.21
C SER A 55 -1.78 0.26 -2.16
N VAL A 56 -1.89 0.76 -3.40
CA VAL A 56 -2.75 0.14 -4.43
C VAL A 56 -2.30 -1.30 -4.71
N ILE A 57 -1.02 -1.47 -5.02
CA ILE A 57 -0.49 -2.76 -5.47
C ILE A 57 -0.48 -3.79 -4.33
N VAL A 58 -0.10 -3.37 -3.12
CA VAL A 58 -0.06 -4.22 -1.93
C VAL A 58 -1.48 -4.60 -1.50
N GLY A 59 -2.40 -3.64 -1.44
CA GLY A 59 -3.80 -3.90 -1.06
C GLY A 59 -4.45 -4.96 -1.94
N GLU A 60 -4.30 -4.83 -3.27
CA GLU A 60 -4.79 -5.83 -4.21
C GLU A 60 -4.10 -7.21 -4.06
N SER A 61 -2.80 -7.22 -3.81
CA SER A 61 -2.03 -8.47 -3.70
C SER A 61 -2.39 -9.26 -2.45
N VAL A 62 -2.61 -8.56 -1.34
CA VAL A 62 -3.06 -9.12 -0.07
C VAL A 62 -4.48 -9.69 -0.21
N GLU A 63 -5.39 -8.98 -0.89
CA GLU A 63 -6.74 -9.49 -1.20
C GLU A 63 -6.70 -10.78 -2.03
N ARG A 64 -5.75 -10.93 -2.95
CA ARG A 64 -5.58 -12.16 -3.75
C ARG A 64 -4.96 -13.32 -2.97
N LYS A 65 -4.21 -13.04 -1.89
CA LYS A 65 -3.39 -14.03 -1.15
C LYS A 65 -3.85 -14.19 0.31
N LYS A 66 -5.16 -14.23 0.56
CA LYS A 66 -5.76 -14.33 1.93
C LYS A 66 -5.31 -15.53 2.76
N HIS A 67 -4.82 -16.60 2.13
CA HIS A 67 -4.27 -17.76 2.82
C HIS A 67 -2.89 -17.50 3.43
N LEU A 68 -2.20 -16.44 2.99
CA LEU A 68 -0.88 -16.03 3.47
C LEU A 68 -0.92 -14.74 4.27
N PHE A 69 -1.88 -13.85 4.00
CA PHE A 69 -1.92 -12.49 4.56
C PHE A 69 -3.26 -12.15 5.19
N ASP A 70 -3.22 -11.38 6.28
CA ASP A 70 -4.36 -10.67 6.82
C ASP A 70 -4.85 -9.67 5.77
N THR A 71 -6.14 -9.65 5.47
CA THR A 71 -6.69 -8.79 4.42
C THR A 71 -6.47 -7.32 4.71
N SER A 72 -6.45 -6.91 5.98
CA SER A 72 -6.26 -5.53 6.39
C SER A 72 -4.79 -5.11 6.24
N VAL A 73 -4.54 -4.07 5.46
CA VAL A 73 -3.23 -3.45 5.32
C VAL A 73 -3.25 -2.09 6.01
N LYS A 74 -2.37 -1.90 6.99
CA LYS A 74 -2.27 -0.63 7.71
C LYS A 74 -1.45 0.37 6.90
N LEU A 75 -1.93 1.60 6.76
CA LEU A 75 -1.19 2.72 6.18
C LEU A 75 -0.87 3.73 7.28
N TRP A 76 0.42 3.91 7.57
CA TRP A 76 0.88 4.90 8.54
C TRP A 76 1.31 6.17 7.81
N LEU A 77 0.68 7.28 8.14
CA LEU A 77 0.98 8.60 7.58
C LEU A 77 1.55 9.52 8.65
N LEU A 78 2.42 10.43 8.23
CA LEU A 78 2.69 11.63 9.01
C LEU A 78 1.41 12.47 9.03
N ARG A 79 1.08 13.06 10.17
CA ARG A 79 -0.11 13.90 10.31
C ARG A 79 0.04 15.15 9.45
N GLU A 80 -0.92 15.36 8.57
CA GLU A 80 -0.95 16.49 7.63
C GLU A 80 -2.38 16.95 7.42
N GLU A 81 -2.56 18.25 7.19
CA GLU A 81 -3.85 18.86 6.89
C GLU A 81 -3.93 19.22 5.40
N VAL A 82 -5.09 18.98 4.77
CA VAL A 82 -5.40 19.34 3.39
C VAL A 82 -6.79 19.94 3.36
N ASN A 83 -6.91 21.18 2.88
CA ASN A 83 -8.17 21.93 2.80
C ASN A 83 -8.92 22.04 4.16
N GLY A 84 -8.19 22.12 5.28
CA GLY A 84 -8.81 22.20 6.61
C GLY A 84 -9.19 20.85 7.22
N GLU A 85 -8.90 19.73 6.54
CA GLU A 85 -9.19 18.38 7.03
C GLU A 85 -7.93 17.55 7.20
N ASP A 86 -7.94 16.62 8.17
CA ASP A 86 -6.83 15.68 8.37
C ASP A 86 -6.76 14.69 7.20
N LEU A 87 -5.58 14.59 6.58
CA LEU A 87 -5.37 13.76 5.40
C LEU A 87 -5.63 12.27 5.68
N ALA A 88 -5.34 11.78 6.90
CA ALA A 88 -5.58 10.40 7.29
C ALA A 88 -7.09 10.08 7.31
N GLU A 89 -7.89 10.97 7.90
CA GLU A 89 -9.34 10.85 7.93
C GLU A 89 -9.94 10.92 6.52
N LEU A 90 -9.44 11.85 5.70
CA LEU A 90 -9.88 11.99 4.32
C LEU A 90 -9.62 10.72 3.50
N ILE A 91 -8.42 10.13 3.65
CA ILE A 91 -8.06 8.86 3.00
C ILE A 91 -8.94 7.71 3.48
N ASN A 92 -9.21 7.60 4.79
CA ASN A 92 -10.08 6.54 5.31
C ASN A 92 -11.52 6.66 4.78
N ARG A 93 -12.01 7.88 4.61
CA ARG A 93 -13.39 8.15 4.15
C ARG A 93 -13.55 8.02 2.65
N GLN A 94 -12.63 8.59 1.88
CA GLN A 94 -12.73 8.67 0.42
C GLN A 94 -12.02 7.52 -0.29
N HIS A 95 -11.15 6.80 0.42
CA HIS A 95 -10.19 5.85 -0.14
C HIS A 95 -9.29 6.48 -1.21
N GLU A 96 -8.98 7.76 -1.10
CA GLU A 96 -8.12 8.48 -2.04
C GLU A 96 -7.13 9.35 -1.28
N ASN A 97 -5.86 9.31 -1.70
CA ASN A 97 -4.87 10.29 -1.24
C ASN A 97 -4.88 11.50 -2.17
N VAL A 98 -5.83 12.42 -1.95
CA VAL A 98 -6.07 13.58 -2.83
C VAL A 98 -4.86 14.49 -3.01
N LYS A 99 -3.88 14.46 -2.07
CA LYS A 99 -2.67 15.27 -2.14
C LYS A 99 -1.57 14.61 -2.96
N TYR A 100 -1.33 13.33 -2.71
CA TYR A 100 -0.14 12.64 -3.24
C TYR A 100 -0.43 11.67 -4.38
N LEU A 101 -1.70 11.27 -4.58
CA LEU A 101 -2.15 10.40 -5.66
C LEU A 101 -3.61 10.73 -6.07
N PRO A 102 -3.87 11.97 -6.57
CA PRO A 102 -5.23 12.39 -6.91
C PRO A 102 -5.83 11.58 -8.07
N GLY A 103 -7.12 11.28 -7.98
CA GLY A 103 -7.91 10.57 -8.97
C GLY A 103 -7.73 9.06 -8.98
N ILE A 104 -6.95 8.48 -8.06
CA ILE A 104 -6.75 7.03 -7.96
C ILE A 104 -7.28 6.52 -6.63
N GLN A 105 -8.22 5.57 -6.71
CA GLN A 105 -8.78 4.92 -5.54
C GLN A 105 -7.83 3.87 -4.97
N LEU A 106 -7.57 3.98 -3.67
CA LEU A 106 -6.92 2.98 -2.86
C LEU A 106 -7.89 1.80 -2.61
N PRO A 107 -7.38 0.55 -2.56
CA PRO A 107 -8.17 -0.59 -2.16
C PRO A 107 -8.81 -0.39 -0.78
N ARG A 108 -10.05 -0.87 -0.60
CA ARG A 108 -10.83 -0.69 0.64
C ARG A 108 -10.18 -1.31 1.88
N ASN A 109 -9.29 -2.28 1.67
CA ASN A 109 -8.55 -2.94 2.73
C ASN A 109 -7.30 -2.17 3.17
N ILE A 110 -7.01 -1.01 2.57
CA ILE A 110 -6.04 -0.04 3.08
C ILE A 110 -6.72 0.82 4.15
N VAL A 111 -6.23 0.73 5.39
CA VAL A 111 -6.77 1.46 6.54
C VAL A 111 -5.69 2.28 7.23
N ASN A 112 -5.97 3.55 7.47
CA ASN A 112 -5.13 4.40 8.29
C ASN A 112 -5.57 4.32 9.75
N GLN A 113 -4.60 4.22 10.68
CA GLN A 113 -4.83 4.06 12.12
C GLN A 113 -4.19 5.16 12.99
N ASN A 114 -3.70 6.25 12.37
CA ASN A 114 -3.01 7.33 13.06
C ASN A 114 -3.90 8.53 13.33
#